data_AF-A0A972V9M4-F1
#
_entry.id   AF-A0A972V9M4-F1
#
_cell.length_a   1.000
_cell.length_b   1.000
_cell.length_c   1.000
_cell.angle_alpha   90.00
_cell.angle_beta   90.00
_cell.angle_gamma   90.00
#
_symmetry.space_group_name_H-M   'P 1'
#
loop_
_entity.id
_entity.type
_entity.pdbx_description
1 polymer ?
#
loop_
_entity_poly.entity_id
_entity_poly.type
_entity_poly.pdbx_seq_one_letter_code
_entity_poly.pdbx_strand_id
1 'polypeptide(L)'
;MTPLKTSTLALRLVLLSILAALCHGAEPTTKPDLRYLSENSRGSIKWKKTAQPSILPSHTAYFMLKWHHRKPTMPDIKAVLQTTAGESISQLQREFIKTEGDVASMAITSMDSGKTLLRTKYISGGAQYNVYAVSKDDAHKTAEAFIEVLLKENNAALKPQLDEFLGKFQAKRAQYQQDIEELRQKTPKKEQELRDLRAKFADLKKARWYQSSDQAQKAMLELNTILNTESIELAGLLAKRKAIERHRSAVEQKITSNTSSLITSWQPILLSLEQKYIDLMIDLDVARAREETALILRHQAQEFLDVSERLNQVDHEVSRLEPDLSVLESRLTSLEKLLAQPEPPMLPLQIYRNEVRIRPVTLNLVE
;
A
#
# COMPACT_ATOMS: atom_id res chain seq x y z
N MET A 1 39.24 14.30 -4.16
CA MET A 1 38.77 15.05 -5.34
C MET A 1 37.57 14.30 -5.91
N THR A 2 36.37 14.82 -5.71
CA THR A 2 35.09 14.09 -5.92
C THR A 2 34.17 14.86 -6.86
N PRO A 3 34.11 14.52 -8.17
CA PRO A 3 33.09 15.00 -9.08
C PRO A 3 32.07 13.87 -9.33
N LEU A 4 31.21 13.56 -8.34
CA LEU A 4 30.11 12.60 -8.54
C LEU A 4 28.74 13.08 -8.03
N LYS A 5 28.66 14.27 -7.43
CA LYS A 5 27.39 14.82 -6.92
C LYS A 5 26.67 15.75 -7.89
N THR A 6 27.34 16.22 -8.95
CA THR A 6 26.73 17.15 -9.93
C THR A 6 25.95 16.42 -11.03
N SER A 7 26.34 15.18 -11.38
CA SER A 7 25.66 14.40 -12.43
C SER A 7 24.26 13.93 -12.02
N THR A 8 24.07 13.56 -10.75
CA THR A 8 22.77 13.13 -10.22
C THR A 8 21.77 14.28 -10.09
N LEU A 9 22.25 15.50 -9.81
CA LEU A 9 21.39 16.68 -9.73
C LEU A 9 20.97 17.15 -11.13
N ALA A 10 21.88 17.13 -12.10
CA ALA A 10 21.59 17.43 -13.50
C ALA A 10 20.60 16.43 -14.10
N LEU A 11 20.78 15.12 -13.83
CA LEU A 11 19.84 14.09 -14.30
C LEU A 11 18.44 14.26 -13.68
N ARG A 12 18.36 14.63 -12.39
CA ARG A 12 17.08 14.91 -11.71
C ARG A 12 16.40 16.17 -12.26
N LEU A 13 17.15 17.22 -12.59
CA LEU A 13 16.62 18.44 -13.22
C LEU A 13 16.12 18.17 -14.65
N VAL A 14 16.81 17.33 -15.42
CA VAL A 14 16.37 16.91 -16.76
C VAL A 14 15.12 16.02 -16.67
N LEU A 15 15.05 15.10 -15.71
CA LEU A 15 13.85 14.30 -15.48
C LEU A 15 12.67 15.16 -14.99
N LEU A 16 12.91 16.15 -14.13
CA LEU A 16 11.87 17.09 -13.70
C LEU A 16 11.39 18.00 -14.84
N SER A 17 12.27 18.43 -15.73
CA SER A 17 11.89 19.27 -16.88
C SER A 17 11.14 18.46 -17.94
N ILE A 18 11.48 17.18 -18.15
CA ILE A 18 10.71 16.26 -19.00
C ILE A 18 9.34 15.96 -18.37
N LEU A 19 9.26 15.77 -17.05
CA LEU A 19 7.98 15.60 -16.34
C LEU A 19 7.13 16.88 -16.36
N ALA A 20 7.75 18.06 -16.20
CA ALA A 20 7.05 19.34 -16.30
C ALA A 20 6.57 19.62 -17.73
N ALA A 21 7.34 19.23 -18.75
CA ALA A 21 6.94 19.29 -20.16
C ALA A 21 5.84 18.27 -20.51
N LEU A 22 5.80 17.11 -19.86
CA LEU A 22 4.70 16.14 -20.00
C LEU A 22 3.44 16.56 -19.23
N CYS A 23 3.57 17.35 -18.16
CA CYS A 23 2.44 17.92 -17.43
C CYS A 23 1.91 19.24 -18.03
N HIS A 24 2.68 19.93 -18.88
CA HIS A 24 2.27 21.16 -19.58
C HIS A 24 2.14 21.01 -21.11
N GLY A 25 2.32 19.80 -21.64
CA GLY A 25 2.38 19.51 -23.07
C GLY A 25 1.14 18.82 -23.61
N ALA A 26 -0.02 19.45 -23.47
CA ALA A 26 -1.13 19.43 -24.43
C ALA A 26 -2.35 20.06 -23.75
N GLU A 27 -2.50 21.38 -23.84
CA GLU A 27 -3.86 21.82 -24.19
C GLU A 27 -4.23 21.05 -25.45
N PRO A 28 -5.35 20.31 -25.51
CA PRO A 28 -5.81 19.73 -26.76
C PRO A 28 -6.33 20.86 -27.64
N THR A 29 -5.42 21.69 -28.16
CA THR A 29 -5.67 22.66 -29.23
C THR A 29 -5.50 22.02 -30.61
N THR A 30 -5.16 20.73 -30.68
CA THR A 30 -5.35 19.95 -31.90
C THR A 30 -6.83 19.64 -32.04
N LYS A 31 -7.52 20.40 -32.90
CA LYS A 31 -8.83 20.02 -33.43
C LYS A 31 -8.81 18.51 -33.72
N PRO A 32 -9.79 17.73 -33.24
CA PRO A 32 -9.81 16.31 -33.52
C PRO A 32 -9.78 16.12 -35.04
N ASP A 33 -8.87 15.26 -35.54
CA ASP A 33 -8.79 14.89 -36.95
C ASP A 33 -10.01 14.03 -37.30
N LEU A 34 -11.13 14.70 -37.53
CA LEU A 34 -12.42 14.09 -37.79
C LEU A 34 -12.56 13.78 -39.27
N ARG A 35 -12.89 12.52 -39.57
CA ARG A 35 -13.23 12.07 -40.92
C ARG A 35 -14.72 12.24 -41.15
N TYR A 36 -15.08 13.05 -42.13
CA TYR A 36 -16.46 13.26 -42.54
C TYR A 36 -16.81 12.36 -43.71
N LEU A 37 -17.69 11.38 -43.47
CA LEU A 37 -18.12 10.40 -44.47
C LEU A 37 -19.52 10.76 -44.96
N SER A 38 -19.71 10.85 -46.28
CA SER A 38 -21.03 11.05 -46.87
C SER A 38 -21.70 9.72 -47.16
N GLU A 39 -22.92 9.54 -46.68
CA GLU A 39 -23.73 8.34 -46.92
C GLU A 39 -24.95 8.68 -47.78
N ASN A 40 -25.25 7.81 -48.75
CA ASN A 40 -26.42 7.98 -49.63
C ASN A 40 -27.72 7.43 -49.00
N SER A 41 -27.61 6.67 -47.90
CA SER A 41 -28.76 6.12 -47.19
C SER A 41 -29.56 7.24 -46.51
N ARG A 42 -30.87 7.33 -46.78
CA ARG A 42 -31.74 8.31 -46.13
C ARG A 42 -32.07 7.90 -44.70
N GLY A 43 -31.84 8.79 -43.75
CA GLY A 43 -32.40 8.67 -42.40
C GLY A 43 -33.85 9.14 -42.37
N SER A 44 -34.66 8.61 -41.45
CA SER A 44 -35.99 9.13 -41.17
C SER A 44 -36.02 9.85 -39.83
N ILE A 45 -36.58 11.05 -39.79
CA ILE A 45 -36.84 11.78 -38.54
C ILE A 45 -38.34 11.81 -38.31
N LYS A 46 -38.76 11.46 -37.09
CA LYS A 46 -40.14 11.61 -36.65
C LYS A 46 -40.30 12.98 -35.99
N TRP A 47 -41.16 13.83 -36.55
CA TRP A 47 -41.52 15.12 -35.95
C TRP A 47 -43.00 15.13 -35.59
N LYS A 48 -43.35 15.70 -34.43
CA LYS A 48 -44.74 15.87 -34.02
C LYS A 48 -45.39 16.94 -34.90
N LYS A 49 -46.58 16.65 -35.45
CA LYS A 49 -47.32 17.59 -36.31
C LYS A 49 -47.57 18.96 -35.65
N THR A 50 -47.76 18.99 -34.33
CA THR A 50 -48.01 20.23 -33.55
C THR A 50 -46.79 21.13 -33.39
N ALA A 51 -45.60 20.64 -33.76
CA ALA A 51 -44.34 21.36 -33.63
C ALA A 51 -43.60 21.39 -34.99
N GLN A 52 -44.31 21.46 -36.12
CA GLN A 52 -43.65 21.47 -37.43
C GLN A 52 -42.71 22.67 -37.55
N PRO A 53 -41.44 22.47 -37.97
CA PRO A 53 -40.47 23.54 -37.96
C PRO A 53 -40.74 24.49 -39.12
N SER A 54 -40.45 25.76 -38.87
CA SER A 54 -40.45 26.78 -39.92
C SER A 54 -39.39 26.50 -40.99
N ILE A 55 -38.31 25.83 -40.61
CA ILE A 55 -37.18 25.48 -41.48
C ILE A 55 -36.95 23.96 -41.41
N LEU A 56 -37.05 23.27 -42.55
CA LEU A 56 -36.93 21.81 -42.62
C LEU A 56 -35.46 21.38 -42.80
N PRO A 57 -34.94 20.46 -41.96
CA PRO A 57 -33.61 19.89 -42.18
C PRO A 57 -33.60 18.98 -43.42
N SER A 58 -32.52 19.07 -44.20
CA SER A 58 -32.30 18.19 -45.36
C SER A 58 -31.22 17.13 -45.10
N HIS A 59 -30.33 17.37 -44.14
CA HIS A 59 -29.25 16.47 -43.77
C HIS A 59 -29.15 16.27 -42.25
N THR A 60 -28.50 15.19 -41.84
CA THR A 60 -28.06 14.97 -40.47
C THR A 60 -26.61 14.54 -40.46
N ALA A 61 -25.84 15.09 -39.52
CA ALA A 61 -24.57 14.55 -39.12
C ALA A 61 -24.77 13.68 -37.87
N TYR A 62 -24.30 12.44 -37.91
CA TYR A 62 -24.36 11.55 -36.77
C TYR A 62 -22.97 11.00 -36.42
N PHE A 63 -22.72 10.89 -35.12
CA PHE A 63 -21.47 10.37 -34.57
C PHE A 63 -21.76 9.74 -33.21
N MET A 64 -20.80 8.94 -32.72
CA MET A 64 -20.90 8.30 -31.41
C MET A 64 -19.79 8.82 -30.51
N LEU A 65 -20.16 9.29 -29.31
CA LEU A 65 -19.22 9.63 -28.26
C LEU A 65 -19.04 8.41 -27.36
N LYS A 66 -17.78 8.00 -27.16
CA LYS A 66 -17.45 7.06 -26.09
C LYS A 66 -17.10 7.82 -24.84
N TRP A 67 -17.61 7.35 -23.72
CA TRP A 67 -17.33 7.94 -22.43
C TRP A 67 -16.93 6.90 -21.40
N HIS A 68 -16.12 7.39 -20.46
CA HIS A 68 -15.66 6.67 -19.30
C HIS A 68 -15.82 7.61 -18.09
N HIS A 69 -16.24 7.09 -16.94
CA HIS A 69 -16.57 7.81 -15.69
C HIS A 69 -17.92 8.49 -15.64
N ARG A 70 -18.21 9.38 -16.59
CA ARG A 70 -19.43 10.20 -16.55
C ARG A 70 -20.20 10.13 -17.85
N LYS A 71 -21.50 9.85 -17.72
CA LYS A 71 -22.44 9.94 -18.83
C LYS A 71 -22.43 11.38 -19.38
N PRO A 72 -22.22 11.58 -20.69
CA PRO A 72 -22.18 12.90 -21.27
C PRO A 72 -23.56 13.54 -21.21
N THR A 73 -23.58 14.86 -21.08
CA THR A 73 -24.80 15.66 -21.17
C THR A 73 -25.01 16.15 -22.61
N MET A 74 -26.27 16.43 -22.94
CA MET A 74 -26.58 17.14 -24.18
C MET A 74 -26.17 18.61 -24.00
N PRO A 75 -25.26 19.14 -24.82
CA PRO A 75 -24.88 20.55 -24.74
C PRO A 75 -26.03 21.43 -25.27
N ASP A 76 -26.04 22.71 -24.87
CA ASP A 76 -26.97 23.68 -25.46
C ASP A 76 -26.63 23.87 -26.94
N ILE A 77 -27.57 23.52 -27.82
CA ILE A 77 -27.38 23.63 -29.27
C ILE A 77 -27.14 25.08 -29.71
N LYS A 78 -27.59 26.07 -28.94
CA LYS A 78 -27.35 27.49 -29.25
C LYS A 78 -25.90 27.91 -29.00
N ALA A 79 -25.19 27.22 -28.11
CA ALA A 79 -23.77 27.48 -27.84
C ALA A 79 -22.89 27.17 -29.07
N VAL A 80 -23.35 26.29 -29.96
CA VAL A 80 -22.69 25.98 -31.25
C VAL A 80 -22.44 27.24 -32.06
N LEU A 81 -23.33 28.22 -32.00
CA LEU A 81 -23.21 29.49 -32.75
C LEU A 81 -22.05 30.39 -32.28
N GLN A 82 -21.49 30.12 -31.09
CA GLN A 82 -20.39 30.88 -30.49
C GLN A 82 -19.03 30.22 -30.72
N THR A 83 -18.97 29.09 -31.42
CA THR A 83 -17.74 28.38 -31.74
C THR A 83 -17.13 28.88 -33.04
N THR A 84 -15.84 28.59 -33.26
CA THR A 84 -15.15 28.97 -34.50
C THR A 84 -15.80 28.35 -35.74
N ALA A 85 -16.24 27.09 -35.67
CA ALA A 85 -16.97 26.45 -36.78
C ALA A 85 -18.40 27.03 -36.92
N GLY A 86 -19.03 27.40 -35.80
CA GLY A 86 -20.35 28.04 -35.74
C GLY A 86 -20.42 29.37 -36.48
N GLU A 87 -19.32 30.12 -36.52
CA GLU A 87 -19.23 31.38 -37.24
C GLU A 87 -19.39 31.20 -38.77
N SER A 88 -19.02 30.03 -39.30
CA SER A 88 -19.06 29.73 -40.74
C SER A 88 -20.39 29.13 -41.23
N ILE A 89 -21.33 28.89 -40.31
CA ILE A 89 -22.65 28.30 -40.58
C ILE A 89 -23.52 29.28 -41.37
N SER A 90 -24.29 28.77 -42.35
CA SER A 90 -25.18 29.58 -43.18
C SER A 90 -26.24 30.32 -42.36
N GLN A 91 -26.74 31.45 -42.87
CA GLN A 91 -27.78 32.23 -42.18
C GLN A 91 -29.03 31.38 -41.91
N LEU A 92 -29.46 30.59 -42.90
CA LEU A 92 -30.63 29.72 -42.77
C LEU A 92 -30.44 28.67 -41.67
N GLN A 93 -29.26 28.07 -41.55
CA GLN A 93 -28.96 27.14 -40.47
C GLN A 93 -28.88 27.84 -39.11
N ARG A 94 -28.37 29.08 -39.04
CA ARG A 94 -28.36 29.88 -37.80
C ARG A 94 -29.77 30.19 -37.31
N GLU A 95 -30.67 30.54 -38.22
CA GLU A 95 -32.09 30.74 -37.92
C GLU A 95 -32.70 29.43 -37.40
N PHE A 96 -32.47 28.31 -38.11
CA PHE A 96 -32.90 26.98 -37.68
C PHE A 96 -32.44 26.63 -36.25
N ILE A 97 -31.17 26.85 -35.90
CA ILE A 97 -30.61 26.61 -34.55
C ILE A 97 -31.27 27.51 -33.49
N LYS A 98 -31.65 28.74 -33.83
CA LYS A 98 -32.21 29.70 -32.87
C LYS A 98 -33.70 29.44 -32.59
N THR A 99 -34.46 29.09 -33.62
CA THR A 99 -35.92 29.02 -33.58
C THR A 99 -36.43 27.63 -33.23
N GLU A 100 -35.72 26.57 -33.61
CA GLU A 100 -36.18 25.19 -33.44
C GLU A 100 -35.55 24.51 -32.21
N GLY A 101 -36.37 23.79 -31.43
CA GLY A 101 -35.92 23.11 -30.20
C GLY A 101 -35.21 21.77 -30.44
N ASP A 102 -35.49 21.09 -31.55
CA ASP A 102 -35.08 19.70 -31.83
C ASP A 102 -33.95 19.61 -32.88
N VAL A 103 -33.01 20.56 -32.84
CA VAL A 103 -31.92 20.66 -33.84
C VAL A 103 -30.81 19.61 -33.60
N ALA A 104 -30.80 18.98 -32.43
CA ALA A 104 -29.97 17.82 -32.15
C ALA A 104 -30.66 16.83 -31.21
N SER A 105 -30.30 15.55 -31.33
CA SER A 105 -30.83 14.48 -30.48
C SER A 105 -29.70 13.59 -29.98
N MET A 106 -29.90 13.01 -28.80
CA MET A 106 -28.96 12.08 -28.17
C MET A 106 -29.67 10.79 -27.78
N ALA A 107 -29.10 9.65 -28.15
CA ALA A 107 -29.53 8.33 -27.73
C ALA A 107 -28.38 7.59 -27.04
N ILE A 108 -28.62 7.01 -25.87
CA ILE A 108 -27.63 6.18 -25.18
C ILE A 108 -27.66 4.80 -25.81
N THR A 109 -26.55 4.38 -26.42
CA THR A 109 -26.47 3.15 -27.20
C THR A 109 -26.03 1.96 -26.34
N SER A 110 -25.24 2.18 -25.29
CA SER A 110 -24.85 1.14 -24.34
C SER A 110 -24.36 1.72 -23.01
N MET A 111 -24.63 1.03 -21.90
CA MET A 111 -23.97 1.24 -20.61
C MET A 111 -23.35 -0.08 -20.16
N ASP A 112 -22.02 -0.13 -20.06
CA ASP A 112 -21.30 -1.25 -19.48
C ASP A 112 -21.05 -0.94 -18.00
N SER A 113 -21.67 -1.73 -17.13
CA SER A 113 -21.60 -1.55 -15.68
C SER A 113 -20.31 -2.16 -15.11
N GLY A 114 -19.34 -1.29 -14.79
CA GLY A 114 -18.40 -1.55 -13.70
C GLY A 114 -17.17 -2.40 -14.04
N LYS A 115 -16.32 -1.92 -14.95
CA LYS A 115 -14.93 -2.39 -14.97
C LYS A 115 -14.17 -1.77 -13.80
N THR A 116 -13.21 -2.53 -13.25
CA THR A 116 -12.46 -2.13 -12.06
C THR A 116 -10.99 -1.99 -12.41
N LEU A 117 -10.44 -0.78 -12.26
CA LEU A 117 -9.01 -0.50 -12.39
C LEU A 117 -8.46 -0.15 -11.02
N LEU A 118 -7.53 -0.96 -10.51
CA LEU A 118 -6.93 -0.81 -9.17
C LEU A 118 -7.96 -0.60 -8.04
N ARG A 119 -9.07 -1.35 -8.08
CA ARG A 119 -10.23 -1.26 -7.16
C ARG A 119 -11.10 -0.02 -7.30
N THR A 120 -10.85 0.84 -8.30
CA THR A 120 -11.75 1.93 -8.65
C THR A 120 -12.71 1.45 -9.75
N LYS A 121 -14.02 1.46 -9.43
CA LYS A 121 -15.07 1.15 -10.41
C LYS A 121 -15.29 2.35 -11.31
N TYR A 122 -15.39 2.12 -12.60
CA TYR A 122 -15.81 3.13 -13.57
C TYR A 122 -16.93 2.59 -14.44
N ILE A 123 -17.77 3.50 -14.91
CA ILE A 123 -18.84 3.22 -15.86
C ILE A 123 -18.32 3.61 -17.25
N SER A 124 -18.70 2.85 -18.26
CA SER A 124 -18.41 3.21 -19.65
C SER A 124 -19.63 3.04 -20.53
N GLY A 125 -19.70 3.80 -21.61
CA GLY A 125 -20.83 3.72 -22.51
C GLY A 125 -20.62 4.45 -23.82
N GLY A 126 -21.65 4.36 -24.67
CA GLY A 126 -21.76 5.07 -25.92
C GLY A 126 -22.98 5.99 -25.91
N ALA A 127 -22.81 7.19 -26.42
CA ALA A 127 -23.91 8.10 -26.73
C ALA A 127 -23.86 8.43 -28.22
N GLN A 128 -24.93 8.14 -28.95
CA GLN A 128 -25.08 8.56 -30.34
C GLN A 128 -25.73 9.94 -30.36
N TYR A 129 -25.12 10.85 -31.11
CA TYR A 129 -25.64 12.17 -31.38
C TYR A 129 -26.07 12.27 -32.84
N ASN A 130 -27.21 12.89 -33.09
CA ASN A 130 -27.61 13.32 -34.42
C ASN A 130 -27.82 14.83 -34.37
N VAL A 131 -27.15 15.56 -35.26
CA VAL A 131 -27.25 17.01 -35.43
C VAL A 131 -27.88 17.27 -36.78
N TYR A 132 -28.95 18.06 -36.82
CA TYR A 132 -29.73 18.30 -38.03
C TYR A 132 -29.30 19.60 -38.70
N ALA A 133 -29.33 19.60 -40.04
CA ALA A 133 -28.96 20.77 -40.81
C ALA A 133 -29.76 20.91 -42.11
N VAL A 134 -29.85 22.15 -42.59
CA VAL A 134 -30.58 22.54 -43.81
C VAL A 134 -29.83 22.22 -45.10
N SER A 135 -28.52 21.95 -45.01
CA SER A 135 -27.69 21.54 -46.14
C SER A 135 -26.60 20.56 -45.70
N LYS A 136 -25.96 19.90 -46.67
CA LYS A 136 -24.83 18.99 -46.41
C LYS A 136 -23.62 19.74 -45.82
N ASP A 137 -23.34 20.92 -46.34
CA ASP A 137 -22.24 21.79 -45.87
C ASP A 137 -22.51 22.28 -44.44
N ASP A 138 -23.75 22.71 -44.17
CA ASP A 138 -24.15 23.08 -42.81
C ASP A 138 -24.11 21.90 -41.85
N ALA A 139 -24.39 20.66 -42.30
CA ALA A 139 -24.26 19.48 -41.46
C ALA A 139 -22.81 19.26 -41.00
N HIS A 140 -21.84 19.48 -41.90
CA HIS A 140 -20.42 19.39 -41.57
C HIS A 140 -20.04 20.43 -40.51
N LYS A 141 -20.33 21.71 -40.78
CA LYS A 141 -19.97 22.84 -39.91
C LYS A 141 -20.68 22.78 -38.56
N THR A 142 -21.96 22.45 -38.55
CA THR A 142 -22.74 22.32 -37.31
C THR A 142 -22.24 21.14 -36.47
N ALA A 143 -21.83 20.03 -37.10
CA ALA A 143 -21.25 18.91 -36.37
C ALA A 143 -19.87 19.23 -35.78
N GLU A 144 -19.00 19.91 -36.54
CA GLU A 144 -17.70 20.38 -36.02
C GLU A 144 -17.91 21.29 -34.80
N ALA A 145 -18.77 22.29 -34.94
CA ALA A 145 -19.12 23.23 -33.90
C ALA A 145 -19.77 22.55 -32.67
N PHE A 146 -20.66 21.59 -32.89
CA PHE A 146 -21.31 20.84 -31.82
C PHE A 146 -20.31 19.95 -31.05
N ILE A 147 -19.39 19.28 -31.76
CA ILE A 147 -18.34 18.48 -31.13
C ILE A 147 -17.40 19.36 -30.30
N GLU A 148 -17.08 20.58 -30.78
CA GLU A 148 -16.29 21.56 -30.03
C GLU A 148 -16.94 21.90 -28.68
N VAL A 149 -18.23 22.27 -28.67
CA VAL A 149 -18.98 22.54 -27.44
C VAL A 149 -19.03 21.29 -26.55
N LEU A 150 -19.40 20.15 -27.13
CA LEU A 150 -19.58 18.89 -26.41
C LEU A 150 -18.29 18.47 -25.69
N LEU A 151 -17.15 18.49 -26.39
CA LEU A 151 -15.86 18.14 -25.82
C LEU A 151 -15.42 19.18 -24.80
N LYS A 152 -15.61 20.48 -25.06
CA LYS A 152 -15.24 21.55 -24.13
C LYS A 152 -15.98 21.42 -22.79
N GLU A 153 -17.31 21.34 -22.83
CA GLU A 153 -18.13 21.27 -21.62
C GLU A 153 -17.89 19.97 -20.84
N ASN A 154 -17.89 18.83 -21.53
CA ASN A 154 -17.75 17.55 -20.85
C ASN A 154 -16.30 17.31 -20.38
N ASN A 155 -15.28 17.75 -21.12
CA ASN A 155 -13.89 17.66 -20.63
C ASN A 155 -13.64 18.62 -19.48
N ALA A 156 -14.22 19.82 -19.46
CA ALA A 156 -14.13 20.72 -18.31
C ALA A 156 -14.74 20.07 -17.05
N ALA A 157 -15.86 19.37 -17.19
CA ALA A 157 -16.51 18.65 -16.09
C ALA A 157 -15.76 17.36 -15.69
N LEU A 158 -15.09 16.69 -16.64
CA LEU A 158 -14.34 15.46 -16.41
C LEU A 158 -12.94 15.71 -15.83
N LYS A 159 -12.31 16.84 -16.20
CA LYS A 159 -10.91 17.13 -15.86
C LYS A 159 -10.59 16.98 -14.37
N PRO A 160 -11.36 17.54 -13.42
CA PRO A 160 -11.07 17.34 -12.00
C PRO A 160 -11.12 15.87 -11.57
N GLN A 161 -12.03 15.08 -12.14
CA GLN A 161 -12.17 13.65 -11.83
C GLN A 161 -11.01 12.85 -12.43
N LEU A 162 -10.59 13.20 -13.64
CA LEU A 162 -9.45 12.58 -14.30
C LEU A 162 -8.15 12.94 -13.57
N ASP A 163 -7.97 14.19 -13.15
CA ASP A 163 -6.82 14.66 -12.38
C ASP A 163 -6.76 13.97 -11.01
N GLU A 164 -7.89 13.85 -10.30
CA GLU A 164 -7.97 13.08 -9.05
C GLU A 164 -7.64 11.60 -9.28
N PHE A 165 -8.20 11.01 -10.35
CA PHE A 165 -7.96 9.63 -10.70
C PHE A 165 -6.47 9.40 -10.98
N LEU A 166 -5.87 10.14 -11.91
CA LEU A 166 -4.44 10.06 -12.25
C LEU A 166 -3.54 10.36 -11.04
N GLY A 167 -3.93 11.32 -10.20
CA GLY A 167 -3.25 11.63 -8.94
C GLY A 167 -3.15 10.42 -8.01
N LYS A 168 -4.18 9.58 -7.92
CA LYS A 168 -4.14 8.32 -7.15
C LYS A 168 -3.12 7.33 -7.71
N PHE A 169 -2.96 7.26 -9.04
CA PHE A 169 -1.96 6.37 -9.66
C PHE A 169 -0.55 6.88 -9.42
N GLN A 170 -0.34 8.20 -9.53
CA GLN A 170 0.95 8.82 -9.24
C GLN A 170 1.34 8.66 -7.76
N ALA A 171 0.40 8.85 -6.84
CA ALA A 171 0.63 8.64 -5.41
C ALA A 171 1.00 7.17 -5.11
N LYS A 172 0.27 6.20 -5.69
CA LYS A 172 0.61 4.77 -5.55
C LYS A 172 1.99 4.43 -6.12
N ARG A 173 2.38 5.07 -7.22
CA ARG A 173 3.71 4.89 -7.81
C ARG A 173 4.80 5.35 -6.84
N ALA A 174 4.64 6.55 -6.28
CA ALA A 174 5.58 7.09 -5.30
C ALA A 174 5.66 6.19 -4.05
N GLN A 175 4.51 5.71 -3.57
CA GLN A 175 4.45 4.77 -2.45
C GLN A 175 5.23 3.48 -2.75
N TYR A 176 4.97 2.81 -3.88
CA TYR A 176 5.70 1.58 -4.22
C TYR A 176 7.20 1.82 -4.39
N GLN A 177 7.61 2.95 -4.96
CA GLN A 177 9.03 3.32 -5.05
C GLN A 177 9.67 3.48 -3.67
N GLN A 178 8.97 4.12 -2.74
CA GLN A 178 9.44 4.27 -1.36
C GLN A 178 9.52 2.92 -0.65
N ASP A 179 8.47 2.10 -0.72
CA ASP A 179 8.42 0.77 -0.09
C ASP A 179 9.56 -0.14 -0.60
N ILE A 180 9.84 -0.10 -1.91
CA ILE A 180 10.95 -0.83 -2.54
C ILE A 180 12.30 -0.36 -1.98
N GLU A 181 12.51 0.95 -1.87
CA GLU A 181 13.76 1.51 -1.34
C GLU A 181 13.95 1.15 0.14
N GLU A 182 12.89 1.23 0.95
CA GLU A 182 12.90 0.82 2.35
C GLU A 182 13.25 -0.66 2.51
N LEU A 183 12.65 -1.54 1.69
CA LEU A 183 12.98 -2.97 1.70
C LEU A 183 14.42 -3.23 1.26
N ARG A 184 14.91 -2.54 0.21
CA ARG A 184 16.29 -2.66 -0.26
C ARG A 184 17.32 -2.23 0.80
N GLN A 185 16.99 -1.24 1.63
CA GLN A 185 17.84 -0.83 2.74
C GLN A 185 17.74 -1.76 3.96
N LYS A 186 16.56 -2.34 4.20
CA LYS A 186 16.29 -3.25 5.33
C LYS A 186 16.91 -4.64 5.13
N THR A 187 16.85 -5.16 3.91
CA THR A 187 17.33 -6.50 3.55
C THR A 187 18.77 -6.77 3.99
N PRO A 188 19.79 -5.97 3.61
CA PRO A 188 21.17 -6.27 3.99
C PRO A 188 21.40 -6.19 5.50
N LYS A 189 20.65 -5.33 6.23
CA LYS A 189 20.74 -5.24 7.69
C LYS A 189 20.20 -6.51 8.35
N LYS A 190 19.09 -7.04 7.85
CA LYS A 190 18.45 -8.26 8.36
C LYS A 190 19.22 -9.52 8.00
N GLU A 191 19.80 -9.58 6.80
CA GLU A 191 20.73 -10.65 6.41
C GLU A 191 21.99 -10.66 7.30
N GLN A 192 22.52 -9.48 7.63
CA GLN A 192 23.64 -9.38 8.56
C GLN A 192 23.25 -9.87 9.97
N GLU A 193 22.11 -9.40 10.50
CA GLU A 193 21.57 -9.88 11.78
C GLU A 193 21.40 -11.41 11.79
N LEU A 194 20.87 -11.98 10.71
CA LEU A 194 20.72 -13.42 10.54
C LEU A 194 22.06 -14.16 10.55
N ARG A 195 23.08 -13.63 9.86
CA ARG A 195 24.43 -14.21 9.87
C ARG A 195 25.05 -14.20 11.27
N ASP A 196 24.92 -13.09 11.98
CA ASP A 196 25.48 -12.92 13.33
C ASP A 196 24.78 -13.86 14.33
N LEU A 197 23.46 -13.99 14.25
CA LEU A 197 22.69 -14.93 15.07
C LEU A 197 23.02 -16.39 14.77
N ARG A 198 23.19 -16.76 13.48
CA ARG A 198 23.61 -18.12 13.09
C ARG A 198 24.99 -18.45 13.65
N ALA A 199 25.94 -17.50 13.59
CA ALA A 199 27.26 -17.68 14.18
C ALA A 199 27.18 -17.86 15.70
N LYS A 200 26.46 -16.97 16.40
CA LYS A 200 26.26 -17.07 17.85
C LYS A 200 25.60 -18.40 18.25
N PHE A 201 24.57 -18.81 17.54
CA PHE A 201 23.88 -20.08 17.79
C PHE A 201 24.80 -21.30 17.57
N ALA A 202 25.63 -21.27 16.53
CA ALA A 202 26.62 -22.31 16.28
C ALA A 202 27.67 -22.41 17.40
N ASP A 203 28.10 -21.27 17.93
CA ASP A 203 29.06 -21.25 19.04
C ASP A 203 28.45 -21.75 20.36
N LEU A 204 27.19 -21.40 20.64
CA LEU A 204 26.44 -21.97 21.77
C LEU A 204 26.29 -23.50 21.65
N LYS A 205 26.04 -24.02 20.44
CA LYS A 205 26.03 -25.49 20.19
C LYS A 205 27.39 -26.14 20.39
N LYS A 206 28.48 -25.48 19.95
CA LYS A 206 29.85 -25.99 20.12
C LYS A 206 30.29 -26.05 21.58
N ALA A 207 29.79 -25.14 22.42
CA ALA A 207 30.00 -25.20 23.87
C ALA A 207 29.36 -26.45 24.52
N ARG A 208 28.56 -27.22 23.76
CA ARG A 208 27.90 -28.48 24.14
C ARG A 208 26.96 -28.35 25.34
N TRP A 209 26.51 -27.15 25.69
CA TRP A 209 25.53 -26.96 26.74
C TRP A 209 24.18 -27.57 26.34
N TYR A 210 23.70 -27.29 25.12
CA TYR A 210 22.44 -27.79 24.59
C TYR A 210 22.54 -28.04 23.07
N GLN A 211 21.87 -29.09 22.57
CA GLN A 211 21.83 -29.44 21.13
C GLN A 211 20.54 -28.98 20.45
N SER A 212 19.46 -28.80 21.20
CA SER A 212 18.14 -28.34 20.72
C SER A 212 17.45 -27.45 21.74
N SER A 213 16.47 -26.67 21.26
CA SER A 213 15.65 -25.80 22.12
C SER A 213 14.84 -26.62 23.14
N ASP A 214 14.31 -27.79 22.75
CA ASP A 214 13.63 -28.71 23.66
C ASP A 214 14.54 -29.17 24.81
N GLN A 215 15.83 -29.43 24.50
CA GLN A 215 16.80 -29.83 25.52
C GLN A 215 17.08 -28.68 26.49
N ALA A 216 17.28 -27.46 25.98
CA ALA A 216 17.49 -26.27 26.80
C ALA A 216 16.27 -25.98 27.69
N GLN A 217 15.05 -26.13 27.16
CA GLN A 217 13.83 -25.92 27.92
C GLN A 217 13.64 -26.96 29.04
N LYS A 218 13.92 -28.24 28.75
CA LYS A 218 13.91 -29.30 29.78
C LYS A 218 14.93 -29.01 30.88
N ALA A 219 16.16 -28.67 30.50
CA ALA A 219 17.20 -28.32 31.45
C ALA A 219 16.82 -27.10 32.31
N MET A 220 16.17 -26.08 31.74
CA MET A 220 15.65 -24.96 32.53
C MET A 220 14.64 -25.39 33.60
N LEU A 221 13.72 -26.30 33.27
CA LEU A 221 12.74 -26.81 34.23
C LEU A 221 13.41 -27.64 35.34
N GLU A 222 14.37 -28.48 34.97
CA GLU A 222 15.16 -29.27 35.92
C GLU A 222 15.99 -28.36 36.84
N LEU A 223 16.66 -27.35 36.29
CA LEU A 223 17.46 -26.38 37.05
C LEU A 223 16.61 -25.53 37.98
N ASN A 224 15.39 -25.13 37.57
CA ASN A 224 14.45 -24.45 38.49
C ASN A 224 14.08 -25.36 39.67
N THR A 225 13.94 -26.66 39.44
CA THR A 225 13.66 -27.64 40.50
C THR A 225 14.84 -27.78 41.47
N ILE A 226 16.07 -27.85 40.93
CA ILE A 226 17.31 -27.87 41.71
C ILE A 226 17.43 -26.60 42.54
N LEU A 227 17.27 -25.42 41.94
CA LEU A 227 17.35 -24.14 42.63
C LEU A 227 16.34 -24.03 43.79
N ASN A 228 15.11 -24.49 43.57
CA ASN A 228 14.10 -24.54 44.63
C ASN A 228 14.52 -25.48 45.77
N THR A 229 15.10 -26.63 45.44
CA THR A 229 15.57 -27.62 46.42
C THR A 229 16.73 -27.05 47.25
N GLU A 230 17.73 -26.48 46.59
CA GLU A 230 18.89 -25.84 47.24
C GLU A 230 18.46 -24.64 48.09
N SER A 231 17.46 -23.86 47.66
CA SER A 231 16.91 -22.76 48.46
C SER A 231 16.30 -23.24 49.79
N ILE A 232 15.56 -24.36 49.77
CA ILE A 232 15.01 -24.99 50.97
C ILE A 232 16.13 -25.53 51.86
N GLU A 233 17.13 -26.18 51.28
CA GLU A 233 18.29 -26.72 52.01
C GLU A 233 19.08 -25.60 52.70
N LEU A 234 19.42 -24.53 51.97
CA LEU A 234 20.09 -23.35 52.51
C LEU A 234 19.29 -22.72 53.65
N ALA A 235 17.97 -22.58 53.51
CA ALA A 235 17.13 -22.07 54.60
C ALA A 235 17.21 -22.97 55.85
N GLY A 236 17.20 -24.30 55.66
CA GLY A 236 17.37 -25.27 56.74
C GLY A 236 18.75 -25.20 57.41
N LEU A 237 19.82 -25.10 56.62
CA LEU A 237 21.20 -24.99 57.12
C LEU A 237 21.41 -23.65 57.87
N LEU A 238 20.85 -22.55 57.36
CA LEU A 238 20.89 -21.25 58.05
C LEU A 238 20.13 -21.28 59.38
N ALA A 239 19.00 -21.97 59.44
CA ALA A 239 18.26 -22.18 60.69
C ALA A 239 19.07 -23.02 61.70
N LYS A 240 19.71 -24.11 61.25
CA LYS A 240 20.63 -24.90 62.07
C LYS A 240 21.80 -24.05 62.59
N ARG A 241 22.36 -23.17 61.75
CA ARG A 241 23.48 -22.29 62.12
C ARG A 241 23.09 -21.39 63.28
N LYS A 242 21.92 -20.74 63.15
CA LYS A 242 21.35 -19.87 64.18
C LYS A 242 21.08 -20.63 65.49
N ALA A 243 20.67 -21.90 65.41
CA ALA A 243 20.45 -22.73 66.60
C ALA A 243 21.78 -23.07 67.29
N ILE A 244 22.80 -23.48 66.54
CA ILE A 244 24.15 -23.77 67.08
C ILE A 244 24.76 -22.51 67.70
N GLU A 245 24.68 -21.36 67.03
CA GLU A 245 25.16 -20.07 67.55
C GLU A 245 24.48 -19.71 68.89
N ARG A 246 23.15 -19.84 68.98
CA ARG A 246 22.41 -19.61 70.23
C ARG A 246 22.84 -20.55 71.35
N HIS A 247 23.01 -21.84 71.05
CA HIS A 247 23.44 -22.83 72.04
C HIS A 247 24.89 -22.59 72.49
N ARG A 248 25.77 -22.24 71.55
CA ARG A 248 27.16 -21.87 71.84
C ARG A 248 27.23 -20.67 72.78
N SER A 249 26.53 -19.58 72.48
CA SER A 249 26.48 -18.40 73.35
C SER A 249 25.93 -18.71 74.75
N ALA A 250 24.91 -19.58 74.85
CA ALA A 250 24.37 -20.01 76.14
C ALA A 250 25.37 -20.85 76.96
N VAL A 251 26.17 -21.70 76.31
CA VAL A 251 27.23 -22.49 76.96
C VAL A 251 28.40 -21.59 77.38
N GLU A 252 28.83 -20.67 76.51
CA GLU A 252 29.88 -19.68 76.81
C GLU A 252 29.51 -18.80 78.02
N GLN A 253 28.26 -18.34 78.10
CA GLN A 253 27.75 -17.58 79.27
C GLN A 253 27.77 -18.40 80.56
N LYS A 254 27.42 -19.70 80.50
CA LYS A 254 27.48 -20.61 81.65
C LYS A 254 28.92 -20.91 82.10
N ILE A 255 29.87 -20.98 81.18
CA ILE A 255 31.29 -21.15 81.51
C ILE A 255 31.83 -19.90 82.20
N THR A 256 31.45 -18.72 81.70
CA THR A 256 31.92 -17.42 82.22
C THR A 256 31.34 -17.07 83.60
N SER A 257 30.19 -17.64 83.97
CA SER A 257 29.48 -17.33 85.22
C SER A 257 29.69 -18.32 86.37
N ASN A 258 30.35 -19.47 86.14
CA ASN A 258 30.47 -20.55 87.13
C ASN A 258 31.88 -20.69 87.75
N THR A 259 31.94 -21.15 89.00
CA THR A 259 33.17 -21.45 89.74
C THR A 259 33.83 -22.74 89.21
N SER A 260 35.17 -22.80 89.27
CA SER A 260 36.10 -23.72 88.59
C SER A 260 35.73 -25.21 88.42
N SER A 261 34.84 -25.80 89.22
CA SER A 261 34.50 -27.23 89.16
C SER A 261 33.52 -27.62 88.04
N LEU A 262 32.75 -26.67 87.48
CA LEU A 262 31.83 -26.94 86.38
C LEU A 262 32.45 -26.70 84.99
N ILE A 263 33.60 -26.03 84.91
CA ILE A 263 34.25 -25.69 83.63
C ILE A 263 34.63 -26.97 82.87
N THR A 264 35.11 -28.00 83.59
CA THR A 264 35.53 -29.28 83.01
C THR A 264 34.39 -30.05 82.34
N SER A 265 33.13 -29.85 82.75
CA SER A 265 31.97 -30.53 82.15
C SER A 265 31.39 -29.79 80.93
N TRP A 266 31.55 -28.47 80.84
CA TRP A 266 31.04 -27.66 79.73
C TRP A 266 32.01 -27.54 78.55
N GLN A 267 33.32 -27.70 78.77
CA GLN A 267 34.32 -27.57 77.71
C GLN A 267 34.22 -28.62 76.60
N PRO A 268 33.97 -29.92 76.86
CA PRO A 268 33.71 -30.91 75.80
C PRO A 268 32.45 -30.60 74.98
N ILE A 269 31.44 -30.00 75.61
CA ILE A 269 30.19 -29.59 74.94
C ILE A 269 30.47 -28.43 73.98
N LEU A 270 31.28 -27.45 74.40
CA LEU A 270 31.69 -26.34 73.53
C LEU A 270 32.48 -26.83 72.31
N LEU A 271 33.47 -27.71 72.51
CA LEU A 271 34.24 -28.31 71.41
C LEU A 271 33.34 -29.10 70.44
N SER A 272 32.36 -29.84 70.96
CA SER A 272 31.37 -30.53 70.12
C SER A 272 30.50 -29.57 69.30
N LEU A 273 30.12 -28.43 69.87
CA LEU A 273 29.38 -27.38 69.15
C LEU A 273 30.24 -26.69 68.10
N GLU A 274 31.53 -26.48 68.37
CA GLU A 274 32.49 -25.95 67.40
C GLU A 274 32.68 -26.89 66.22
N GLN A 275 32.85 -28.19 66.46
CA GLN A 275 32.95 -29.18 65.38
C GLN A 275 31.68 -29.18 64.51
N LYS A 276 30.50 -29.24 65.13
CA LYS A 276 29.21 -29.17 64.41
C LYS A 276 29.04 -27.86 63.64
N TYR A 277 29.59 -26.76 64.15
CA TYR A 277 29.57 -25.47 63.46
C TYR A 277 30.45 -25.51 62.20
N ILE A 278 31.65 -26.07 62.29
CA ILE A 278 32.56 -26.22 61.15
C ILE A 278 31.92 -27.10 60.07
N ASP A 279 31.41 -28.27 60.45
CA ASP A 279 30.74 -29.19 59.51
C ASP A 279 29.56 -28.50 58.80
N LEU A 280 28.75 -27.75 59.55
CA LEU A 280 27.64 -26.98 58.99
C LEU A 280 28.09 -25.86 58.05
N MET A 281 29.21 -25.20 58.34
CA MET A 281 29.75 -24.16 57.46
C MET A 281 30.23 -24.76 56.13
N ILE A 282 30.83 -25.95 56.16
CA ILE A 282 31.19 -26.70 54.95
C ILE A 282 29.94 -27.04 54.14
N ASP A 283 28.88 -27.56 54.78
CA ASP A 283 27.61 -27.87 54.12
C ASP A 283 26.97 -26.63 53.49
N LEU A 284 27.01 -25.48 54.18
CA LEU A 284 26.52 -24.20 53.67
C LEU A 284 27.28 -23.75 52.42
N ASP A 285 28.60 -23.86 52.42
CA ASP A 285 29.43 -23.47 51.27
C ASP A 285 29.21 -24.40 50.08
N VAL A 286 29.04 -25.71 50.32
CA VAL A 286 28.68 -26.68 49.28
C VAL A 286 27.32 -26.38 48.67
N ALA A 287 26.29 -26.13 49.48
CA ALA A 287 24.95 -25.80 49.00
C ALA A 287 24.93 -24.49 48.18
N ARG A 288 25.68 -23.46 48.63
CA ARG A 288 25.85 -22.21 47.88
C ARG A 288 26.54 -22.43 46.52
N ALA A 289 27.59 -23.24 46.48
CA ALA A 289 28.29 -23.54 45.24
C ALA A 289 27.38 -24.27 44.23
N ARG A 290 26.49 -25.15 44.71
CA ARG A 290 25.48 -25.82 43.89
C ARG A 290 24.43 -24.83 43.36
N GLU A 291 23.92 -23.96 44.21
CA GLU A 291 22.99 -22.89 43.81
C GLU A 291 23.60 -22.00 42.73
N GLU A 292 24.84 -21.52 42.94
CA GLU A 292 25.54 -20.66 41.98
C GLU A 292 25.76 -21.37 40.63
N THR A 293 26.18 -22.64 40.67
CA THR A 293 26.36 -23.44 39.45
C THR A 293 25.04 -23.62 38.70
N ALA A 294 23.95 -23.92 39.42
CA ALA A 294 22.63 -24.08 38.82
C ALA A 294 22.12 -22.76 38.20
N LEU A 295 22.41 -21.61 38.81
CA LEU A 295 22.10 -20.29 38.24
C LEU A 295 22.87 -20.04 36.93
N ILE A 296 24.17 -20.36 36.89
CA ILE A 296 25.00 -20.21 35.68
C ILE A 296 24.44 -21.09 34.55
N LEU A 297 24.16 -22.37 34.82
CA LEU A 297 23.61 -23.29 33.82
C LEU A 297 22.23 -22.84 33.33
N ARG A 298 21.41 -22.27 34.22
CA ARG A 298 20.08 -21.74 33.88
C ARG A 298 20.20 -20.52 32.97
N HIS A 299 21.15 -19.62 33.24
CA HIS A 299 21.42 -18.48 32.37
C HIS A 299 21.87 -18.93 30.97
N GLN A 300 22.76 -19.93 30.89
CA GLN A 300 23.19 -20.49 29.61
C GLN A 300 22.03 -21.14 28.82
N ALA A 301 21.11 -21.82 29.52
CA ALA A 301 19.92 -22.40 28.89
C ALA A 301 18.98 -21.32 28.34
N GLN A 302 18.77 -20.25 29.12
CA GLN A 302 17.97 -19.10 28.69
C GLN A 302 18.58 -18.43 27.46
N GLU A 303 19.89 -18.15 27.47
CA GLU A 303 20.57 -17.53 26.33
C GLU A 303 20.44 -18.39 25.06
N PHE A 304 20.53 -19.72 25.19
CA PHE A 304 20.32 -20.64 24.07
C PHE A 304 18.92 -20.51 23.48
N LEU A 305 17.88 -20.47 24.33
CA LEU A 305 16.50 -20.30 23.90
C LEU A 305 16.27 -18.94 23.24
N ASP A 306 16.75 -17.86 23.85
CA ASP A 306 16.58 -16.50 23.34
C ASP A 306 17.21 -16.35 21.94
N VAL A 307 18.43 -16.85 21.76
CA VAL A 307 19.11 -16.83 20.47
C VAL A 307 18.39 -17.71 19.45
N SER A 308 17.92 -18.90 19.85
CA SER A 308 17.16 -19.79 18.98
C SER A 308 15.85 -19.16 18.50
N GLU A 309 15.10 -18.53 19.41
CA GLU A 309 13.84 -17.88 19.08
C GLU A 309 14.08 -16.70 18.16
N ARG A 310 15.05 -15.84 18.50
CA ARG A 310 15.40 -14.68 17.68
C ARG A 310 15.88 -15.09 16.30
N LEU A 311 16.68 -16.16 16.20
CA LEU A 311 17.14 -16.72 14.93
C LEU A 311 15.94 -17.10 14.05
N ASN A 312 14.98 -17.84 14.59
CA ASN A 312 13.78 -18.26 13.84
C ASN A 312 12.95 -17.05 13.38
N GLN A 313 12.76 -16.05 14.24
CA GLN A 313 12.04 -14.82 13.89
C GLN A 313 12.71 -14.08 12.74
N VAL A 314 14.03 -13.86 12.83
CA VAL A 314 14.80 -13.12 11.80
C VAL A 314 14.90 -13.93 10.50
N ASP A 315 15.04 -15.25 10.58
CA ASP A 315 15.04 -16.14 9.41
C ASP A 315 13.71 -16.04 8.64
N HIS A 316 12.58 -16.07 9.36
CA HIS A 316 11.27 -15.83 8.78
C HIS A 316 11.12 -14.43 8.18
N GLU A 317 11.59 -13.38 8.87
CA GLU A 317 11.58 -12.03 8.33
C GLU A 317 12.36 -11.96 7.00
N VAL A 318 13.60 -12.45 6.96
CA VAL A 318 14.46 -12.46 5.76
C VAL A 318 13.80 -13.25 4.63
N SER A 319 13.22 -14.41 4.91
CA SER A 319 12.54 -15.26 3.90
C SER A 319 11.37 -14.57 3.19
N ARG A 320 10.79 -13.52 3.79
CA ARG A 320 9.67 -12.76 3.22
C ARG A 320 10.12 -11.53 2.43
N LEU A 321 11.31 -10.98 2.69
CA LEU A 321 11.76 -9.72 2.09
C LEU A 321 11.89 -9.82 0.56
N GLU A 322 12.45 -10.90 0.04
CA GLU A 322 12.63 -11.09 -1.41
C GLU A 322 11.29 -11.28 -2.15
N PRO A 323 10.36 -12.16 -1.69
CA PRO A 323 9.01 -12.22 -2.24
C PRO A 323 8.27 -10.87 -2.19
N ASP A 324 8.33 -10.16 -1.06
CA ASP A 324 7.66 -8.86 -0.89
C ASP A 324 8.22 -7.82 -1.86
N LEU A 325 9.54 -7.78 -2.02
CA LEU A 325 10.22 -6.91 -2.99
C LEU A 325 9.78 -7.24 -4.42
N SER A 326 9.78 -8.52 -4.80
CA SER A 326 9.35 -8.96 -6.14
C SER A 326 7.90 -8.59 -6.44
N VAL A 327 6.99 -8.75 -5.46
CA VAL A 327 5.58 -8.36 -5.59
C VAL A 327 5.45 -6.85 -5.79
N LEU A 328 6.20 -6.04 -5.04
CA LEU A 328 6.17 -4.58 -5.18
C LEU A 328 6.76 -4.12 -6.51
N GLU A 329 7.88 -4.69 -6.95
CA GLU A 329 8.49 -4.40 -8.24
C GLU A 329 7.53 -4.73 -9.40
N SER A 330 6.89 -5.90 -9.37
CA SER A 330 5.88 -6.27 -10.39
C SER A 330 4.68 -5.32 -10.39
N ARG A 331 4.19 -4.90 -9.22
CA ARG A 331 3.11 -3.91 -9.10
C ARG A 331 3.53 -2.55 -9.64
N LEU A 332 4.75 -2.10 -9.34
CA LEU A 332 5.29 -0.85 -9.87
C LEU A 332 5.42 -0.92 -11.39
N THR A 333 6.01 -1.98 -11.95
CA THR A 333 6.12 -2.16 -13.41
C THR A 333 4.74 -2.17 -14.09
N SER A 334 3.77 -2.86 -13.51
CA SER A 334 2.40 -2.90 -14.04
C SER A 334 1.75 -1.52 -14.04
N LEU A 335 1.96 -0.76 -12.95
CA LEU A 335 1.48 0.61 -12.80
C LEU A 335 2.15 1.57 -13.78
N GLU A 336 3.46 1.47 -13.96
CA GLU A 336 4.22 2.28 -14.92
C GLU A 336 3.83 1.99 -16.35
N LYS A 337 3.59 0.71 -16.70
CA LYS A 337 3.04 0.34 -18.02
C LYS A 337 1.67 0.97 -18.25
N LEU A 338 0.80 0.94 -17.25
CA LEU A 338 -0.54 1.52 -17.33
C LEU A 338 -0.48 3.05 -17.41
N LEU A 339 0.46 3.72 -16.74
CA LEU A 339 0.64 5.17 -16.86
C LEU A 339 1.26 5.57 -18.21
N ALA A 340 2.15 4.75 -18.77
CA ALA A 340 2.77 4.98 -20.07
C ALA A 340 1.80 4.69 -21.24
N GLN A 341 0.87 3.75 -21.04
CA GLN A 341 -0.18 3.39 -21.99
C GLN A 341 -1.53 3.45 -21.28
N PRO A 342 -2.09 4.66 -21.10
CA PRO A 342 -3.32 4.86 -20.35
C PRO A 342 -4.47 4.08 -20.97
N GLU A 343 -5.20 3.35 -20.14
CA GLU A 343 -6.43 2.69 -20.59
C GLU A 343 -7.51 3.74 -20.96
N PRO A 344 -8.53 3.40 -21.76
CA PRO A 344 -9.59 4.33 -22.16
C PRO A 344 -10.21 5.20 -21.05
N PRO A 345 -10.44 4.73 -19.81
CA PRO A 345 -10.88 5.61 -18.72
C PRO A 345 -9.85 6.67 -18.31
N MET A 346 -8.56 6.47 -18.52
CA MET A 346 -7.54 7.46 -18.20
C MET A 346 -7.36 8.53 -19.28
N LEU A 347 -8.19 8.50 -20.31
CA LEU A 347 -8.13 9.42 -21.44
C LEU A 347 -9.33 10.38 -21.41
N PRO A 348 -9.19 11.58 -22.00
CA PRO A 348 -10.31 12.48 -22.20
C PRO A 348 -11.37 11.85 -23.12
N LEU A 349 -12.54 12.46 -23.19
CA LEU A 349 -13.61 12.02 -24.08
C LEU A 349 -13.18 12.11 -25.55
N GLN A 350 -13.56 11.11 -26.34
CA GLN A 350 -13.22 11.02 -27.76
C GLN A 350 -14.41 10.55 -28.60
N ILE A 351 -14.49 11.07 -29.82
CA ILE A 351 -15.45 10.61 -30.83
C ILE A 351 -15.03 9.22 -31.29
N TYR A 352 -15.97 8.27 -31.29
CA TYR A 352 -15.71 6.91 -31.72
C TYR A 352 -15.23 6.88 -33.16
N ARG A 353 -14.04 6.28 -33.38
CA ARG A 353 -13.33 6.21 -34.67
C ARG A 353 -12.97 7.57 -35.27
N ASN A 354 -13.15 8.68 -34.55
CA ASN A 354 -13.03 10.03 -35.09
C ASN A 354 -13.85 10.21 -36.39
N GLU A 355 -15.01 9.57 -36.49
CA GLU A 355 -15.85 9.60 -37.70
C GLU A 355 -17.15 10.37 -37.43
N VAL A 356 -17.49 11.26 -38.36
CA VAL A 356 -18.80 11.91 -38.45
C VAL A 356 -19.41 11.51 -39.78
N ARG A 357 -20.64 11.01 -39.75
CA ARG A 357 -21.33 10.52 -40.94
C ARG A 357 -22.47 11.47 -41.29
N ILE A 358 -22.45 11.99 -42.50
CA ILE A 358 -23.46 12.93 -43.01
C ILE A 358 -24.35 12.20 -43.99
N ARG A 359 -25.67 12.27 -43.78
CA ARG A 359 -26.65 11.61 -44.63
C ARG A 359 -27.89 12.49 -44.85
N PRO A 360 -28.59 12.34 -45.98
CA PRO A 360 -29.87 13.03 -46.21
C PRO A 360 -30.93 12.52 -45.23
N VAL A 361 -31.88 13.37 -44.86
CA VAL A 361 -33.01 13.02 -43.99
C VAL A 361 -34.34 13.21 -44.69
N THR A 362 -35.30 12.35 -44.36
CA THR A 362 -36.70 12.48 -44.76
C THR A 362 -37.55 12.71 -43.51
N LEU A 363 -38.40 13.73 -43.56
CA LEU A 363 -39.33 14.04 -42.49
C LEU A 363 -40.56 13.14 -42.59
N ASN A 364 -40.81 12.41 -41.51
CA ASN A 364 -42.05 11.69 -41.30
C ASN A 364 -42.83 12.43 -40.20
N LEU A 365 -43.93 13.08 -40.59
CA LEU A 365 -44.83 13.73 -39.65
C LEU A 365 -45.62 12.66 -38.90
N VAL A 366 -45.52 12.65 -37.58
CA VAL A 366 -46.25 11.75 -36.70
C VAL A 366 -47.35 12.54 -36.00
N GLU A 367 -48.55 11.97 -35.96
CA GLU A 367 -49.73 12.56 -35.30
C GLU A 367 -49.57 12.72 -33.80
#